data_AF-A0A815EKZ1-F1
#
_entry.id   AF-A0A815EKZ1-F1
#
_cell.length_a   1.000
_cell.length_b   1.000
_cell.length_c   1.000
_cell.angle_alpha   90.00
_cell.angle_beta   90.00
_cell.angle_gamma   90.00
#
_symmetry.space_group_name_H-M   'P 1'
#
loop_
_entity.id
_entity.type
_entity.pdbx_description
1 polymer ?
#
loop_
_entity_poly.entity_id
_entity_poly.type
_entity_poly.pdbx_seq_one_letter_code
_entity_poly.pdbx_strand_id
1 'polypeptide(L)'
;MQIPVIYILVFLCWLPSTKSIKVSPCARWNTMGIIVAGTGGRGNKPEQLNQPEGIFIHKQTNTLYVADTGNERIQVFSLDKLSTMGTTVISNITFAMKIYVDDDNNGPTIYLAIESEHRVKKWVQGTSQGAQGVQVGGECFYCTGVWVDKEKNVYLSSAGKHCVFKWSPQTNITTVVAGREYYSGSTSDNLNSPEGIYVDSTNGAVYVADYVNNRIQKWLVNASNGTTEAGLSNGNEGSDAESLSRPTAVWVDEETHVVYVADSSNERIQRWLYNASMGDTIAGGSGLGDKPNRFDQPVDLAFDNNGNLYVELSRIQIDLNTQHFIDEYGRIFHDDDSNNLHQWGFYTSWMGVNYHSEDEINQEYLSQLSIAIQMKENKGIYALLDCHQDIFSRYFCGEGVSD
;
A
#
# COMPACT_ATOMS: atom_id res chain seq x y z
N MET A 1 35.87 -17.93 -40.50
CA MET A 1 35.91 -16.54 -40.02
C MET A 1 34.79 -16.43 -39.01
N GLN A 2 35.12 -16.51 -37.72
CA GLN A 2 34.13 -16.59 -36.64
C GLN A 2 33.59 -15.18 -36.42
N ILE A 3 32.30 -14.97 -36.68
CA ILE A 3 31.63 -13.69 -36.43
C ILE A 3 31.64 -13.49 -34.91
N PRO A 4 32.14 -12.36 -34.37
CA PRO A 4 32.07 -12.11 -32.94
C PRO A 4 30.60 -12.02 -32.54
N VAL A 5 30.17 -12.94 -31.67
CA VAL A 5 28.84 -12.93 -31.07
C VAL A 5 28.78 -11.76 -30.08
N ILE A 6 27.81 -10.86 -30.27
CA ILE A 6 27.56 -9.74 -29.36
C ILE A 6 26.75 -10.28 -28.18
N TYR A 7 27.30 -10.21 -26.98
CA TYR A 7 26.62 -10.62 -25.75
C TYR A 7 26.19 -9.39 -24.96
N ILE A 8 24.89 -9.32 -24.60
CA ILE A 8 24.30 -8.24 -23.80
C ILE A 8 24.14 -8.75 -22.36
N LEU A 9 24.70 -8.01 -21.39
CA LEU A 9 24.56 -8.26 -19.96
C LEU A 9 23.82 -7.05 -19.35
N VAL A 10 22.70 -7.28 -18.65
CA VAL A 10 21.91 -6.22 -18.02
C VAL A 10 22.14 -6.24 -16.51
N PHE A 11 22.59 -5.13 -15.94
CA PHE A 11 22.68 -4.93 -14.49
C PHE A 11 21.58 -3.98 -14.02
N LEU A 12 20.95 -4.30 -12.89
CA LEU A 12 19.96 -3.45 -12.22
C LEU A 12 20.54 -3.07 -10.86
N CYS A 13 20.87 -1.80 -10.65
CA CYS A 13 21.30 -1.28 -9.35
C CYS A 13 20.20 -0.40 -8.76
N TRP A 14 19.88 -0.63 -7.49
CA TRP A 14 18.96 0.21 -6.71
C TRP A 14 19.70 1.44 -6.17
N LEU A 15 19.08 2.62 -6.27
CA LEU A 15 19.42 3.80 -5.47
C LEU A 15 18.60 3.76 -4.18
N PRO A 16 19.21 3.68 -2.98
CA PRO A 16 18.47 3.78 -1.74
C PRO A 16 18.52 5.23 -1.22
N SER A 17 17.39 5.94 -1.26
CA SER A 17 17.01 6.85 -0.18
C SER A 17 15.51 7.17 -0.23
N THR A 18 14.78 6.62 0.73
CA THR A 18 13.62 7.18 1.46
C THR A 18 12.82 6.03 2.09
N LYS A 19 12.17 6.31 3.23
CA LYS A 19 11.42 5.34 4.05
C LYS A 19 10.08 4.91 3.41
N SER A 20 9.79 5.33 2.18
CA SER A 20 8.64 4.89 1.39
C SER A 20 8.92 3.53 0.77
N ILE A 21 7.88 2.68 0.71
CA ILE A 21 7.96 1.43 -0.07
C ILE A 21 8.06 1.84 -1.53
N LYS A 22 9.07 1.35 -2.26
CA LYS A 22 9.14 1.55 -3.71
C LYS A 22 8.25 0.52 -4.38
N VAL A 23 6.95 0.80 -4.47
CA VAL A 23 6.07 -0.01 -5.30
C VAL A 23 6.19 0.55 -6.70
N SER A 24 6.82 -0.20 -7.59
CA SER A 24 6.90 0.25 -8.99
C SER A 24 5.50 0.64 -9.47
N PRO A 25 5.30 1.79 -10.17
CA PRO A 25 4.04 2.09 -10.85
C PRO A 25 3.64 0.97 -11.83
N CYS A 26 4.68 0.20 -12.18
CA CYS A 26 4.74 -1.15 -12.70
C CYS A 26 3.81 -2.23 -12.22
N ALA A 27 3.76 -2.30 -10.91
CA ALA A 27 3.68 -3.57 -10.22
C ALA A 27 2.38 -4.25 -10.60
N ARG A 28 2.46 -5.53 -10.96
CA ARG A 28 1.28 -6.35 -11.12
C ARG A 28 1.32 -7.41 -10.04
N TRP A 29 0.17 -7.60 -9.44
CA TRP A 29 0.01 -8.55 -8.35
C TRP A 29 -0.56 -9.85 -8.88
N ASN A 30 -0.06 -10.95 -8.34
CA ASN A 30 -0.59 -12.27 -8.66
C ASN A 30 -2.06 -12.36 -8.24
N THR A 31 -2.97 -12.58 -9.19
CA THR A 31 -4.39 -12.83 -8.92
C THR A 31 -4.68 -14.22 -8.33
N MET A 32 -3.64 -14.99 -8.01
CA MET A 32 -3.68 -16.24 -7.24
C MET A 32 -3.17 -16.10 -5.80
N GLY A 33 -3.09 -14.88 -5.24
CA GLY A 33 -2.70 -14.60 -3.85
C GLY A 33 -3.15 -15.60 -2.77
N ILE A 34 -2.47 -15.55 -1.63
CA ILE A 34 -2.64 -16.50 -0.53
C ILE A 34 -3.43 -15.88 0.63
N ILE A 35 -4.20 -16.70 1.34
CA ILE A 35 -4.87 -16.25 2.57
C ILE A 35 -3.84 -16.29 3.70
N VAL A 36 -3.54 -15.13 4.29
CA VAL A 36 -2.55 -15.00 5.39
C VAL A 36 -3.18 -14.94 6.78
N ALA A 37 -4.45 -14.57 6.86
CA ALA A 37 -5.25 -14.54 8.09
C ALA A 37 -6.70 -14.94 7.78
N GLY A 38 -7.37 -15.57 8.75
CA GLY A 38 -8.75 -16.06 8.57
C GLY A 38 -8.87 -17.36 7.76
N THR A 39 -7.81 -18.18 7.67
CA THR A 39 -7.83 -19.46 6.92
C THR A 39 -8.88 -20.46 7.41
N GLY A 40 -9.35 -20.36 8.65
CA GLY A 40 -10.46 -21.15 9.18
C GLY A 40 -11.85 -20.61 8.82
N GLY A 41 -11.92 -19.57 7.99
CA GLY A 41 -13.14 -18.86 7.62
C GLY A 41 -13.78 -18.11 8.78
N ARG A 42 -15.10 -17.90 8.68
CA ARG A 42 -15.87 -17.15 9.67
C ARG A 42 -15.94 -17.90 11.02
N GLY A 43 -15.53 -17.26 12.11
CA GLY A 43 -15.63 -17.80 13.46
C GLY A 43 -14.75 -17.05 14.45
N ASN A 44 -14.50 -17.62 15.64
CA ASN A 44 -13.81 -16.95 16.75
C ASN A 44 -12.53 -17.65 17.22
N LYS A 45 -12.14 -18.74 16.57
CA LYS A 45 -10.87 -19.43 16.85
C LYS A 45 -9.66 -18.58 16.41
N PRO A 46 -8.42 -18.92 16.83
CA PRO A 46 -7.22 -18.15 16.45
C PRO A 46 -6.98 -18.04 14.94
N GLU A 47 -7.41 -19.03 14.15
CA GLU A 47 -7.30 -19.07 12.70
C GLU A 47 -8.53 -18.49 11.96
N GLN A 48 -9.54 -18.04 12.70
CA GLN A 48 -10.82 -17.56 12.18
C GLN A 48 -11.00 -16.06 12.45
N LEU A 49 -11.68 -15.39 11.54
CA LEU A 49 -12.06 -13.98 11.65
C LEU A 49 -13.59 -13.84 11.53
N ASN A 50 -14.17 -12.74 12.02
CA ASN A 50 -15.59 -12.45 11.89
C ASN A 50 -15.76 -10.95 11.65
N GLN A 51 -16.14 -10.58 10.42
CA GLN A 51 -16.28 -9.17 10.01
C GLN A 51 -15.03 -8.33 10.35
N PRO A 52 -13.85 -8.70 9.84
CA PRO A 52 -12.69 -7.83 9.97
C PRO A 52 -12.88 -6.53 9.16
N GLU A 53 -12.50 -5.39 9.73
CA GLU A 53 -12.75 -4.06 9.14
C GLU A 53 -11.47 -3.26 8.84
N GLY A 54 -10.36 -3.58 9.51
CA GLY A 54 -9.14 -2.78 9.40
C GLY A 54 -7.88 -3.60 9.55
N ILE A 55 -6.88 -3.28 8.74
CA ILE A 55 -5.57 -3.93 8.77
C ILE A 55 -4.46 -2.92 8.89
N PHE A 56 -3.34 -3.38 9.45
CA PHE A 56 -2.10 -2.62 9.42
C PHE A 56 -0.91 -3.55 9.36
N ILE A 57 0.05 -3.26 8.49
CA ILE A 57 1.31 -3.99 8.43
C ILE A 57 2.38 -3.18 9.15
N HIS A 58 2.80 -3.69 10.30
CA HIS A 58 3.93 -3.15 11.03
C HIS A 58 5.24 -3.65 10.40
N LYS A 59 5.85 -2.78 9.60
CA LYS A 59 6.95 -3.09 8.70
C LYS A 59 8.22 -3.55 9.43
N GLN A 60 8.51 -2.97 10.59
CA GLN A 60 9.73 -3.19 11.35
C GLN A 60 9.77 -4.59 11.98
N THR A 61 8.60 -5.10 12.38
CA THR A 61 8.45 -6.44 12.97
C THR A 61 7.81 -7.44 12.00
N ASN A 62 7.60 -7.05 10.75
CA ASN A 62 6.91 -7.84 9.73
C ASN A 62 5.63 -8.51 10.27
N THR A 63 4.77 -7.71 10.91
CA THR A 63 3.58 -8.19 11.63
C THR A 63 2.32 -7.57 11.05
N LEU A 64 1.35 -8.42 10.71
CA LEU A 64 0.01 -8.00 10.30
C LEU A 64 -0.88 -7.88 11.54
N TYR A 65 -1.52 -6.72 11.70
CA TYR A 65 -2.55 -6.44 12.69
C TYR A 65 -3.91 -6.46 11.98
N VAL A 66 -4.89 -7.12 12.58
CA VAL A 66 -6.25 -7.26 12.04
C VAL A 66 -7.26 -6.87 13.11
N ALA A 67 -8.16 -5.95 12.77
CA ALA A 67 -9.31 -5.61 13.58
C ALA A 67 -10.42 -6.61 13.29
N ASP A 68 -10.50 -7.66 14.12
CA ASP A 68 -11.48 -8.73 14.01
C ASP A 68 -12.76 -8.30 14.74
N THR A 69 -13.47 -7.35 14.12
CA THR A 69 -14.49 -6.50 14.76
C THR A 69 -15.67 -7.28 15.29
N GLY A 70 -16.17 -8.26 14.55
CA GLY A 70 -17.26 -9.12 14.98
C GLY A 70 -16.87 -10.10 16.10
N ASN A 71 -15.58 -10.25 16.40
CA ASN A 71 -15.07 -10.96 17.58
C ASN A 71 -14.53 -9.99 18.66
N GLU A 72 -14.73 -8.69 18.50
CA GLU A 72 -14.37 -7.62 19.43
C GLU A 72 -12.91 -7.65 19.88
N ARG A 73 -11.99 -7.97 18.95
CA ARG A 73 -10.58 -8.18 19.26
C ARG A 73 -9.66 -7.68 18.16
N ILE A 74 -8.42 -7.41 18.54
CA ILE A 74 -7.31 -7.19 17.60
C ILE A 74 -6.43 -8.44 17.61
N GLN A 75 -6.23 -9.05 16.45
CA GLN A 75 -5.32 -10.17 16.25
C GLN A 75 -4.04 -9.72 15.54
N VAL A 76 -2.93 -10.38 15.87
CA VAL A 76 -1.66 -10.20 15.16
C VAL A 76 -1.17 -11.51 14.55
N PHE A 77 -0.61 -11.42 13.36
CA PHE A 77 -0.07 -12.52 12.58
C PHE A 77 1.38 -12.19 12.18
N SER A 78 2.29 -13.14 12.40
CA SER A 78 3.68 -13.00 11.98
C SER A 78 3.79 -13.40 10.50
N LEU A 79 4.21 -12.46 9.66
CA LEU A 79 4.38 -12.69 8.22
C LEU A 79 5.64 -13.50 7.93
N ASP A 80 6.68 -13.40 8.76
CA ASP A 80 7.92 -14.20 8.64
C ASP A 80 7.67 -15.72 8.68
N LYS A 81 6.66 -16.14 9.45
CA LYS A 81 6.33 -17.55 9.65
C LYS A 81 5.16 -18.00 8.78
N LEU A 82 4.55 -17.09 8.02
CA LEU A 82 3.25 -17.28 7.37
C LEU A 82 2.26 -17.97 8.32
N SER A 83 2.27 -17.55 9.59
CA SER A 83 1.46 -18.16 10.62
C SER A 83 0.00 -17.82 10.38
N THR A 84 -0.81 -18.83 10.11
CA THR A 84 -2.26 -18.67 9.95
C THR A 84 -3.01 -18.58 11.28
N MET A 85 -2.29 -18.76 12.40
CA MET A 85 -2.80 -18.64 13.76
C MET A 85 -2.53 -17.24 14.30
N GLY A 86 -3.59 -16.49 14.56
CA GLY A 86 -3.54 -15.14 15.13
C GLY A 86 -3.36 -15.16 16.65
N THR A 87 -2.63 -14.19 17.18
CA THR A 87 -2.55 -13.94 18.63
C THR A 87 -3.38 -12.72 18.99
N THR A 88 -4.31 -12.85 19.93
CA THR A 88 -5.09 -11.70 20.42
C THR A 88 -4.25 -10.80 21.31
N VAL A 89 -4.09 -9.54 20.91
CA VAL A 89 -3.33 -8.52 21.65
C VAL A 89 -4.22 -7.53 22.39
N ILE A 90 -5.43 -7.28 21.89
CA ILE A 90 -6.44 -6.42 22.52
C ILE A 90 -7.80 -7.12 22.38
N SER A 91 -8.65 -7.05 23.41
CA SER A 91 -10.00 -7.64 23.44
C SER A 91 -11.01 -6.66 24.01
N ASN A 92 -12.31 -6.97 23.86
CA ASN A 92 -13.44 -6.15 24.30
C ASN A 92 -13.46 -4.77 23.62
N ILE A 93 -13.14 -4.73 22.32
CA ILE A 93 -13.23 -3.52 21.50
C ILE A 93 -14.35 -3.73 20.48
N THR A 94 -15.50 -3.14 20.74
CA THR A 94 -16.63 -3.20 19.81
C THR A 94 -16.42 -2.18 18.68
N PHE A 95 -16.69 -2.56 17.43
CA PHE A 95 -16.60 -1.68 16.25
C PHE A 95 -15.24 -0.98 16.06
N ALA A 96 -14.14 -1.77 16.11
CA ALA A 96 -12.81 -1.30 15.71
C ALA A 96 -12.71 -1.19 14.18
N MET A 97 -12.69 0.03 13.64
CA MET A 97 -12.75 0.24 12.19
C MET A 97 -11.37 0.21 11.54
N LYS A 98 -10.43 1.00 12.07
CA LYS A 98 -9.11 1.19 11.47
C LYS A 98 -8.01 1.04 12.50
N ILE A 99 -6.92 0.40 12.10
CA ILE A 99 -5.71 0.25 12.91
C ILE A 99 -4.60 1.10 12.30
N TYR A 100 -3.86 1.79 13.16
CA TYR A 100 -2.53 2.30 12.83
C TYR A 100 -1.56 1.87 13.91
N VAL A 101 -0.37 1.39 13.54
CA VAL A 101 0.68 1.03 14.51
C VAL A 101 1.89 1.90 14.28
N ASP A 102 2.32 2.57 15.33
CA ASP A 102 3.47 3.47 15.33
C ASP A 102 4.57 2.90 16.22
N ASP A 103 5.83 3.06 15.83
CA ASP A 103 6.97 2.72 16.67
C ASP A 103 7.24 3.89 17.63
N ASP A 104 6.94 3.67 18.91
CA ASP A 104 7.40 4.54 19.98
C ASP A 104 8.68 3.97 20.62
N ASN A 105 9.42 4.80 21.36
CA ASN A 105 10.61 4.36 22.11
C ASN A 105 10.32 3.21 23.12
N ASN A 106 9.05 2.93 23.40
CA ASN A 106 8.59 1.88 24.32
C ASN A 106 8.06 0.63 23.58
N GLY A 107 8.24 0.53 22.26
CA GLY A 107 7.68 -0.51 21.41
C GLY A 107 6.49 -0.02 20.57
N PRO A 108 5.84 -0.92 19.81
CA PRO A 108 4.73 -0.56 18.94
C PRO A 108 3.52 -0.09 19.75
N THR A 109 3.05 1.11 19.43
CA THR A 109 1.82 1.70 19.95
C THR A 109 0.71 1.53 18.91
N ILE A 110 -0.37 0.86 19.31
CA ILE A 110 -1.53 0.58 18.47
C ILE A 110 -2.54 1.69 18.68
N TYR A 111 -2.96 2.35 17.61
CA TYR A 111 -4.03 3.34 17.56
C TYR A 111 -5.23 2.71 16.86
N LEU A 112 -6.42 2.81 17.46
CA LEU A 112 -7.66 2.28 16.93
C LEU A 112 -8.69 3.40 16.78
N ALA A 113 -9.25 3.55 15.58
CA ALA A 113 -10.51 4.25 15.38
C ALA A 113 -11.66 3.34 15.81
N ILE A 114 -12.44 3.77 16.81
CA ILE A 114 -13.52 2.97 17.39
C ILE A 114 -14.82 3.69 17.15
N GLU A 115 -15.63 3.15 16.25
CA GLU A 115 -16.82 3.82 15.74
C GLU A 115 -17.87 4.01 16.85
N SER A 116 -18.15 2.94 17.61
CA SER A 116 -19.17 2.93 18.67
C SER A 116 -18.83 3.82 19.86
N GLU A 117 -17.56 4.16 20.02
CA GLU A 117 -17.10 5.06 21.05
C GLU A 117 -16.95 6.50 20.56
N HIS A 118 -16.98 6.73 19.25
CA HIS A 118 -16.76 8.05 18.65
C HIS A 118 -15.40 8.66 19.04
N ARG A 119 -14.36 7.83 19.11
CA ARG A 119 -13.01 8.21 19.56
C ARG A 119 -11.92 7.41 18.84
N VAL A 120 -10.70 7.91 18.98
CA VAL A 120 -9.49 7.10 18.81
C VAL A 120 -8.95 6.73 20.20
N LYS A 121 -8.51 5.48 20.36
CA LYS A 121 -7.78 5.03 21.56
C LYS A 121 -6.42 4.48 21.16
N LYS A 122 -5.46 4.55 22.08
CA LYS A 122 -4.14 3.95 21.91
C LYS A 122 -3.77 2.97 23.02
N TRP A 123 -2.98 1.96 22.65
CA TRP A 123 -2.39 0.95 23.53
C TRP A 123 -0.91 0.82 23.24
N VAL A 124 -0.08 0.83 24.28
CA VAL A 124 1.35 0.52 24.14
C VAL A 124 1.51 -1.00 24.25
N GLN A 125 2.31 -1.63 23.39
CA GLN A 125 2.55 -3.08 23.48
C GLN A 125 3.10 -3.44 24.88
N GLY A 126 2.59 -4.54 25.44
CA GLY A 126 2.90 -4.97 26.81
C GLY A 126 1.92 -4.46 27.88
N THR A 127 0.98 -3.58 27.51
CA THR A 127 -0.18 -3.29 28.36
C THR A 127 -0.98 -4.58 28.58
N SER A 128 -1.42 -4.85 29.81
CA SER A 128 -2.18 -6.08 30.15
C SER A 128 -3.41 -6.24 29.27
N GLN A 129 -3.68 -7.47 28.81
CA GLN A 129 -4.93 -7.80 28.11
C GLN A 129 -6.13 -7.28 28.92
N GLY A 130 -7.04 -6.55 28.26
CA GLY A 130 -8.21 -5.92 28.89
C GLY A 130 -7.98 -4.53 29.48
N ALA A 131 -6.79 -3.95 29.36
CA ALA A 131 -6.59 -2.55 29.71
C ALA A 131 -7.44 -1.63 28.83
N GLN A 132 -8.12 -0.68 29.48
CA GLN A 132 -8.87 0.38 28.82
C GLN A 132 -7.85 1.31 28.14
N GLY A 133 -7.80 1.28 26.80
CA GLY A 133 -6.87 2.12 26.02
C GLY A 133 -7.01 3.60 26.36
N VAL A 134 -5.95 4.36 26.12
CA VAL A 134 -5.93 5.79 26.40
C VAL A 134 -6.59 6.53 25.24
N GLN A 135 -7.63 7.30 25.52
CA GLN A 135 -8.26 8.16 24.52
C GLN A 135 -7.25 9.18 23.99
N VAL A 136 -7.19 9.30 22.67
CA VAL A 136 -6.39 10.30 21.94
C VAL A 136 -7.22 10.88 20.80
N GLY A 137 -6.80 12.03 20.27
CA GLY A 137 -7.56 12.71 19.23
C GLY A 137 -8.67 13.63 19.77
N GLY A 138 -9.16 14.49 18.88
CA GLY A 138 -10.31 15.37 19.16
C GLY A 138 -11.66 14.64 19.10
N GLU A 139 -12.74 15.38 19.33
CA GLU A 139 -14.09 14.83 19.18
C GLU A 139 -14.41 14.52 17.71
N CYS A 140 -14.60 13.23 17.44
CA CYS A 140 -15.10 12.74 16.17
C CYS A 140 -16.46 12.06 16.40
N PHE A 141 -17.27 11.95 15.36
CA PHE A 141 -18.54 11.22 15.35
C PHE A 141 -18.49 10.19 14.23
N TYR A 142 -18.75 8.92 14.56
CA TYR A 142 -18.49 7.75 13.73
C TYR A 142 -17.05 7.75 13.18
N CYS A 143 -16.08 7.37 14.01
CA CYS A 143 -14.67 7.41 13.64
C CYS A 143 -14.28 6.20 12.81
N THR A 144 -13.85 6.44 11.58
CA THR A 144 -13.68 5.42 10.54
C THR A 144 -12.24 5.23 10.11
N GLY A 145 -11.38 6.25 10.28
CA GLY A 145 -9.97 6.20 9.89
C GLY A 145 -9.07 6.82 10.95
N VAL A 146 -7.82 6.34 11.01
CA VAL A 146 -6.77 6.86 11.89
C VAL A 146 -5.42 6.82 11.18
N TRP A 147 -4.62 7.85 11.39
CA TRP A 147 -3.22 7.93 10.96
C TRP A 147 -2.40 8.72 11.97
N VAL A 148 -1.11 8.40 12.13
CA VAL A 148 -0.22 9.13 13.06
C VAL A 148 1.02 9.59 12.31
N ASP A 149 1.33 10.88 12.39
CA ASP A 149 2.54 11.44 11.77
C ASP A 149 3.79 11.28 12.66
N LYS A 150 4.96 11.63 12.11
CA LYS A 150 6.25 11.57 12.82
C LYS A 150 6.32 12.45 14.08
N GLU A 151 5.49 13.49 14.16
CA GLU A 151 5.38 14.39 15.32
C GLU A 151 4.36 13.85 16.34
N LYS A 152 3.82 12.64 16.12
CA LYS A 152 2.81 11.98 16.93
C LYS A 152 1.46 12.70 16.91
N ASN A 153 1.22 13.57 15.93
CA ASN A 153 -0.12 14.11 15.71
C ASN A 153 -1.03 12.99 15.19
N VAL A 154 -2.25 12.93 15.71
CA VAL A 154 -3.26 11.92 15.34
C VAL A 154 -4.24 12.54 14.36
N TYR A 155 -4.33 11.96 13.18
CA TYR A 155 -5.31 12.29 12.17
C TYR A 155 -6.45 11.29 12.25
N LEU A 156 -7.68 11.76 12.11
CA LEU A 156 -8.86 10.92 12.16
C LEU A 156 -9.96 11.45 11.26
N SER A 157 -10.59 10.57 10.49
CA SER A 157 -11.81 10.88 9.75
C SER A 157 -13.03 10.72 10.65
N SER A 158 -13.93 11.68 10.53
CA SER A 158 -15.21 11.68 11.22
C SER A 158 -16.31 11.58 10.17
N ALA A 159 -16.83 10.37 9.98
CA ALA A 159 -17.89 10.14 9.01
C ALA A 159 -19.14 10.99 9.32
N GLY A 160 -19.54 11.05 10.59
CA GLY A 160 -20.69 11.85 11.03
C GLY A 160 -20.50 13.36 11.07
N LYS A 161 -19.26 13.87 10.95
CA LYS A 161 -18.97 15.30 10.86
C LYS A 161 -18.46 15.72 9.48
N HIS A 162 -18.35 14.79 8.53
CA HIS A 162 -17.92 15.04 7.14
C HIS A 162 -16.58 15.78 7.04
N CYS A 163 -15.61 15.44 7.91
CA CYS A 163 -14.30 16.08 7.91
C CYS A 163 -13.21 15.16 8.46
N VAL A 164 -11.95 15.57 8.25
CA VAL A 164 -10.77 14.97 8.87
C VAL A 164 -10.19 15.96 9.87
N PHE A 165 -9.96 15.48 11.09
CA PHE A 165 -9.28 16.24 12.13
C PHE A 165 -7.82 15.86 12.22
N LYS A 166 -6.99 16.83 12.61
CA LYS A 166 -5.64 16.62 13.15
C LYS A 166 -5.63 17.06 14.61
N TRP A 167 -5.20 16.19 15.50
CA TRP A 167 -4.99 16.48 16.91
C TRP A 167 -3.51 16.38 17.26
N SER A 168 -2.99 17.41 17.94
CA SER A 168 -1.61 17.44 18.40
C SER A 168 -1.53 17.11 19.89
N PRO A 169 -0.81 16.04 20.30
CA PRO A 169 -0.61 15.75 21.72
C PRO A 169 0.24 16.82 22.44
N GLN A 170 1.07 17.58 21.73
CA GLN A 170 1.93 18.62 22.31
C GLN A 170 1.14 19.85 22.72
N THR A 171 0.16 20.26 21.91
CA THR A 171 -0.64 21.47 22.13
C THR A 171 -2.03 21.16 22.69
N ASN A 172 -2.47 19.90 22.59
CA ASN A 172 -3.83 19.45 22.84
C ASN A 172 -4.89 20.19 21.99
N ILE A 173 -4.49 20.64 20.79
CA ILE A 173 -5.38 21.34 19.85
C ILE A 173 -5.85 20.36 18.79
N THR A 174 -7.13 20.45 18.43
CA THR A 174 -7.74 19.78 17.28
C THR A 174 -8.05 20.80 16.19
N THR A 175 -7.65 20.53 14.96
CA THR A 175 -7.95 21.36 13.78
C THR A 175 -8.58 20.51 12.68
N VAL A 176 -9.43 21.12 11.86
CA VAL A 176 -9.91 20.50 10.61
C VAL A 176 -8.83 20.65 9.55
N VAL A 177 -8.45 19.54 8.90
CA VAL A 177 -7.42 19.50 7.85
C VAL A 177 -7.96 19.08 6.49
N ALA A 178 -9.16 18.50 6.43
CA ALA A 178 -9.88 18.24 5.18
C ALA A 178 -11.39 18.30 5.41
N GLY A 179 -12.12 18.79 4.42
CA GLY A 179 -13.57 19.01 4.50
C GLY A 179 -13.97 20.15 5.46
N ARG A 180 -15.26 20.20 5.79
CA ARG A 180 -15.85 21.21 6.67
C ARG A 180 -16.75 20.54 7.71
N GLU A 181 -16.47 20.81 8.98
CA GLU A 181 -17.17 20.18 10.10
C GLU A 181 -18.69 20.42 10.02
N TYR A 182 -19.48 19.34 10.00
CA TYR A 182 -20.94 19.31 9.86
C TYR A 182 -21.50 19.74 8.50
N TYR A 183 -20.65 19.91 7.47
CA TYR A 183 -21.10 20.26 6.13
C TYR A 183 -20.76 19.13 5.14
N SER A 184 -21.78 18.35 4.78
CA SER A 184 -21.69 17.36 3.70
C SER A 184 -21.87 18.01 2.33
N GLY A 185 -21.07 17.61 1.33
CA GLY A 185 -21.26 18.04 -0.05
C GLY A 185 -20.20 17.48 -0.99
N SER A 186 -20.39 17.66 -2.30
CA SER A 186 -19.46 17.19 -3.34
C SER A 186 -18.56 18.29 -3.93
N THR A 187 -18.67 19.53 -3.45
CA THR A 187 -17.73 20.60 -3.82
C THR A 187 -16.33 20.30 -3.30
N SER A 188 -15.31 20.97 -3.85
CA SER A 188 -13.91 20.71 -3.51
C SER A 188 -13.53 21.05 -2.05
N ASP A 189 -14.32 21.87 -1.35
CA ASP A 189 -14.12 22.21 0.05
C ASP A 189 -14.85 21.27 1.03
N ASN A 190 -15.72 20.37 0.53
CA ASN A 190 -16.54 19.49 1.34
C ASN A 190 -16.16 18.02 1.14
N LEU A 191 -16.44 17.22 2.17
CA LEU A 191 -16.41 15.77 2.15
C LEU A 191 -17.83 15.26 2.45
N ASN A 192 -18.06 13.97 2.25
CA ASN A 192 -19.31 13.33 2.60
C ASN A 192 -19.08 11.92 3.17
N SER A 193 -19.09 11.84 4.50
CA SER A 193 -18.91 10.61 5.27
C SER A 193 -17.54 9.95 4.99
N PRO A 194 -16.41 10.68 5.19
CA PRO A 194 -15.09 10.16 4.85
C PRO A 194 -14.76 8.89 5.65
N GLU A 195 -14.04 7.97 5.02
CA GLU A 195 -13.57 6.72 5.63
C GLU A 195 -12.05 6.70 5.77
N GLY A 196 -11.35 5.82 5.06
CA GLY A 196 -9.90 5.68 5.13
C GLY A 196 -9.16 6.97 4.78
N ILE A 197 -8.06 7.19 5.49
CA ILE A 197 -7.16 8.31 5.26
C ILE A 197 -5.72 7.83 5.11
N TYR A 198 -4.95 8.57 4.33
CA TYR A 198 -3.50 8.42 4.21
C TYR A 198 -2.86 9.81 4.34
N VAL A 199 -1.81 9.95 5.15
CA VAL A 199 -1.08 11.22 5.28
C VAL A 199 0.32 11.04 4.75
N ASP A 200 0.64 11.82 3.71
CA ASP A 200 1.94 11.84 3.06
C ASP A 200 3.02 12.32 4.05
N SER A 201 3.98 11.44 4.33
CA SER A 201 5.02 11.69 5.33
C SER A 201 6.03 12.78 4.90
N THR A 202 6.11 13.06 3.60
CA THR A 202 7.07 14.01 3.01
C THR A 202 6.57 15.45 3.09
N ASN A 203 5.27 15.67 2.82
CA ASN A 203 4.70 17.01 2.65
C ASN A 203 3.47 17.27 3.55
N GLY A 204 2.95 16.25 4.24
CA GLY A 204 1.80 16.35 5.15
C GLY A 204 0.44 16.43 4.46
N ALA A 205 0.37 16.19 3.14
CA ALA A 205 -0.90 16.14 2.42
C ALA A 205 -1.76 14.97 2.90
N VAL A 206 -3.07 15.21 3.01
CA VAL A 206 -4.04 14.24 3.50
C VAL A 206 -4.88 13.75 2.32
N TYR A 207 -4.81 12.46 2.04
CA TYR A 207 -5.67 11.76 1.09
C TYR A 207 -6.82 11.13 1.86
N VAL A 208 -8.03 11.27 1.33
CA VAL A 208 -9.27 10.88 2.01
C VAL A 208 -10.14 10.10 1.04
N ALA A 209 -10.58 8.93 1.47
CA ALA A 209 -11.67 8.21 0.82
C ALA A 209 -12.99 8.94 1.14
N ASP A 210 -13.47 9.73 0.17
CA ASP A 210 -14.71 10.51 0.26
C ASP A 210 -15.88 9.60 -0.11
N TYR A 211 -16.19 8.67 0.80
CA TYR A 211 -16.99 7.46 0.57
C TYR A 211 -18.32 7.71 -0.17
N VAL A 212 -19.15 8.65 0.29
CA VAL A 212 -20.46 8.90 -0.36
C VAL A 212 -20.29 9.64 -1.69
N ASN A 213 -19.22 10.42 -1.85
CA ASN A 213 -18.90 11.11 -3.09
C ASN A 213 -18.02 10.26 -4.03
N ASN A 214 -17.84 8.95 -3.79
CA ASN A 214 -17.24 8.03 -4.76
C ASN A 214 -15.89 8.51 -5.36
N ARG A 215 -15.04 9.13 -4.53
CA ARG A 215 -13.77 9.72 -4.98
C ARG A 215 -12.71 9.66 -3.90
N ILE A 216 -11.45 9.77 -4.31
CA ILE A 216 -10.33 10.07 -3.42
C ILE A 216 -9.97 11.53 -3.58
N GLN A 217 -9.91 12.24 -2.46
CA GLN A 217 -9.57 13.64 -2.44
C GLN A 217 -8.28 13.89 -1.64
N LYS A 218 -7.43 14.79 -2.15
CA LYS A 218 -6.17 15.21 -1.53
C LYS A 218 -6.26 16.66 -1.07
N TRP A 219 -5.92 16.90 0.20
CA TRP A 219 -5.72 18.25 0.75
C TRP A 219 -4.26 18.48 1.06
N LEU A 220 -3.70 19.57 0.51
CA LEU A 220 -2.40 20.07 0.95
C LEU A 220 -2.55 20.72 2.34
N VAL A 221 -1.44 20.80 3.07
CA VAL A 221 -1.41 21.48 4.37
C VAL A 221 -1.90 22.92 4.23
N ASN A 222 -2.90 23.30 5.05
CA ASN A 222 -3.58 24.60 5.04
C ASN A 222 -4.39 24.93 3.77
N ALA A 223 -4.66 23.96 2.89
CA ALA A 223 -5.52 24.17 1.73
C ALA A 223 -6.99 24.32 2.15
N SER A 224 -7.71 25.25 1.50
CA SER A 224 -9.16 25.41 1.69
C SER A 224 -9.99 24.46 0.83
N ASN A 225 -9.38 23.83 -0.18
CA ASN A 225 -10.03 22.95 -1.13
C ASN A 225 -9.12 21.73 -1.38
N GLY A 226 -9.74 20.59 -1.64
CA GLY A 226 -9.06 19.37 -2.07
C GLY A 226 -9.08 19.21 -3.59
N THR A 227 -8.14 18.42 -4.09
CA THR A 227 -8.07 17.96 -5.48
C THR A 227 -8.53 16.50 -5.58
N THR A 228 -9.25 16.15 -6.64
CA THR A 228 -9.64 14.76 -6.88
C THR A 228 -8.45 14.01 -7.47
N GLU A 229 -7.98 12.96 -6.80
CA GLU A 229 -6.85 12.14 -7.25
C GLU A 229 -7.30 10.81 -7.87
N ALA A 230 -8.52 10.36 -7.56
CA ALA A 230 -9.13 9.18 -8.17
C ALA A 230 -10.67 9.29 -8.15
N GLY A 231 -11.32 8.75 -9.18
CA GLY A 231 -12.77 8.87 -9.38
C GLY A 231 -13.19 10.20 -10.00
N LEU A 232 -14.51 10.40 -10.12
CA LEU A 232 -15.07 11.58 -10.77
C LEU A 232 -15.15 12.77 -9.80
N SER A 233 -14.73 13.95 -10.26
CA SER A 233 -14.71 15.17 -9.42
C SER A 233 -16.11 15.64 -8.98
N ASN A 234 -17.15 15.30 -9.73
CA ASN A 234 -18.55 15.57 -9.37
C ASN A 234 -19.10 14.63 -8.28
N GLY A 235 -18.35 13.58 -7.95
CA GLY A 235 -18.66 12.59 -6.94
C GLY A 235 -19.68 11.52 -7.34
N ASN A 236 -19.98 11.40 -8.64
CA ASN A 236 -20.87 10.36 -9.13
C ASN A 236 -20.24 8.97 -9.00
N GLU A 237 -21.05 8.00 -8.62
CA GLU A 237 -20.66 6.59 -8.65
C GLU A 237 -20.58 6.04 -10.08
N GLY A 238 -19.77 5.01 -10.28
CA GLY A 238 -19.73 4.23 -11.50
C GLY A 238 -18.83 3.00 -11.35
N SER A 239 -18.81 2.15 -12.38
CA SER A 239 -17.99 0.92 -12.42
C SER A 239 -16.91 0.95 -13.51
N ASP A 240 -16.91 1.99 -14.35
CA ASP A 240 -15.90 2.21 -15.37
C ASP A 240 -14.56 2.62 -14.72
N ALA A 241 -13.49 2.61 -15.51
CA ALA A 241 -12.13 2.90 -15.02
C ALA A 241 -11.96 4.34 -14.51
N GLU A 242 -12.79 5.28 -14.94
CA GLU A 242 -12.76 6.69 -14.51
C GLU A 242 -13.51 6.94 -13.20
N SER A 243 -14.29 5.94 -12.75
CA SER A 243 -15.23 6.07 -11.64
C SER A 243 -14.92 5.08 -10.52
N LEU A 244 -15.31 5.47 -9.30
CA LEU A 244 -15.29 4.61 -8.13
C LEU A 244 -16.74 4.41 -7.66
N SER A 245 -16.94 3.45 -6.76
CA SER A 245 -18.18 3.25 -6.03
C SER A 245 -17.85 2.91 -4.59
N ARG A 246 -18.17 3.85 -3.69
CA ARG A 246 -18.01 3.72 -2.23
C ARG A 246 -16.60 3.31 -1.82
N PRO A 247 -15.56 4.10 -2.13
CA PRO A 247 -14.20 3.79 -1.73
C PRO A 247 -14.06 3.87 -0.20
N THR A 248 -13.44 2.86 0.40
CA THR A 248 -13.31 2.73 1.87
C THR A 248 -11.88 3.00 2.35
N ALA A 249 -10.87 2.70 1.52
CA ALA A 249 -9.47 2.87 1.87
C ALA A 249 -8.63 3.44 0.71
N VAL A 250 -7.58 4.16 1.10
CA VAL A 250 -6.59 4.76 0.21
C VAL A 250 -5.19 4.49 0.76
N TRP A 251 -4.26 4.14 -0.12
CA TRP A 251 -2.82 4.06 0.16
C TRP A 251 -2.06 4.75 -0.97
N VAL A 252 -0.98 5.47 -0.64
CA VAL A 252 -0.23 6.26 -1.62
C VAL A 252 1.23 5.86 -1.61
N ASP A 253 1.78 5.58 -2.79
CA ASP A 253 3.23 5.54 -2.98
C ASP A 253 3.73 6.98 -3.07
N GLU A 254 4.38 7.46 -2.02
CA GLU A 254 4.82 8.86 -1.90
C GLU A 254 5.92 9.24 -2.91
N GLU A 255 6.75 8.28 -3.36
CA GLU A 255 7.85 8.52 -4.29
C GLU A 255 7.36 8.67 -5.72
N THR A 256 6.29 7.95 -6.08
CA THR A 256 5.73 7.91 -7.45
C THR A 256 4.38 8.60 -7.59
N HIS A 257 3.79 9.02 -6.47
CA HIS A 257 2.43 9.57 -6.36
C HIS A 257 1.32 8.64 -6.89
N VAL A 258 1.57 7.34 -6.93
CA VAL A 258 0.55 6.36 -7.32
C VAL A 258 -0.42 6.15 -6.17
N VAL A 259 -1.72 6.23 -6.47
CA VAL A 259 -2.80 6.07 -5.50
C VAL A 259 -3.46 4.71 -5.67
N TYR A 260 -3.56 3.95 -4.59
CA TYR A 260 -4.22 2.65 -4.52
C TYR A 260 -5.50 2.79 -3.71
N VAL A 261 -6.60 2.27 -4.24
CA VAL A 261 -7.95 2.49 -3.72
C VAL A 261 -8.68 1.18 -3.56
N ALA A 262 -9.25 0.94 -2.37
CA ALA A 262 -10.29 -0.07 -2.20
C ALA A 262 -11.60 0.47 -2.73
N ASP A 263 -11.95 0.09 -3.95
CA ASP A 263 -13.17 0.48 -4.65
C ASP A 263 -14.28 -0.54 -4.31
N SER A 264 -14.80 -0.40 -3.09
CA SER A 264 -15.41 -1.49 -2.34
C SER A 264 -16.71 -2.02 -2.94
N SER A 265 -17.59 -1.14 -3.42
CA SER A 265 -18.83 -1.59 -4.07
C SER A 265 -18.63 -2.09 -5.50
N ASN A 266 -17.47 -1.81 -6.10
CA ASN A 266 -17.04 -2.44 -7.35
C ASN A 266 -16.17 -3.70 -7.11
N GLU A 267 -16.01 -4.13 -5.85
CA GLU A 267 -15.33 -5.38 -5.48
C GLU A 267 -13.89 -5.49 -6.03
N ARG A 268 -13.16 -4.37 -6.06
CA ARG A 268 -11.84 -4.29 -6.69
C ARG A 268 -10.87 -3.37 -5.96
N ILE A 269 -9.57 -3.58 -6.17
CA ILE A 269 -8.53 -2.60 -5.88
C ILE A 269 -8.15 -1.91 -7.19
N GLN A 270 -8.24 -0.59 -7.21
CA GLN A 270 -7.79 0.24 -8.32
C GLN A 270 -6.46 0.92 -8.01
N ARG A 271 -5.60 1.01 -9.03
CA ARG A 271 -4.37 1.80 -9.03
C ARG A 271 -4.53 2.98 -9.98
N TRP A 272 -4.24 4.18 -9.50
CA TRP A 272 -4.29 5.42 -10.25
C TRP A 272 -2.88 6.00 -10.33
N LEU A 273 -2.35 6.13 -11.54
CA LEU A 273 -1.05 6.76 -11.76
C LEU A 273 -1.14 8.27 -11.55
N TYR A 274 0.00 8.91 -11.31
CA TYR A 274 0.06 10.36 -11.12
C TYR A 274 -0.61 11.11 -12.29
N ASN A 275 -1.58 11.96 -11.97
CA ASN A 275 -2.42 12.71 -12.93
C ASN A 275 -3.19 11.86 -13.95
N ALA A 276 -3.40 10.57 -13.70
CA ALA A 276 -4.22 9.73 -14.56
C ALA A 276 -5.71 10.11 -14.46
N SER A 277 -6.42 10.06 -15.59
CA SER A 277 -7.88 10.26 -15.65
C SER A 277 -8.67 8.98 -15.40
N MET A 278 -8.01 7.82 -15.38
CA MET A 278 -8.60 6.51 -15.18
C MET A 278 -7.67 5.61 -14.34
N GLY A 279 -8.26 4.69 -13.60
CA GLY A 279 -7.56 3.67 -12.84
C GLY A 279 -7.40 2.34 -13.57
N ASP A 280 -6.40 1.59 -13.15
CA ASP A 280 -6.20 0.19 -13.52
C ASP A 280 -6.74 -0.71 -12.41
N THR A 281 -7.59 -1.68 -12.74
CA THR A 281 -7.95 -2.73 -11.78
C THR A 281 -6.77 -3.69 -11.62
N ILE A 282 -6.16 -3.72 -10.42
CA ILE A 282 -4.99 -4.54 -10.14
C ILE A 282 -5.31 -5.82 -9.37
N ALA A 283 -6.48 -5.87 -8.72
CA ALA A 283 -6.98 -7.04 -8.02
C ALA A 283 -8.51 -6.99 -7.88
N GLY A 284 -9.16 -8.15 -7.77
CA GLY A 284 -10.63 -8.23 -7.74
C GLY A 284 -11.30 -7.93 -9.10
N GLY A 285 -12.57 -7.53 -9.07
CA GLY A 285 -13.33 -7.09 -10.25
C GLY A 285 -13.88 -8.21 -11.15
N SER A 286 -13.69 -9.49 -10.83
CA SER A 286 -14.30 -10.62 -11.57
C SER A 286 -15.55 -11.20 -10.87
N GLY A 287 -16.27 -10.35 -10.13
CA GLY A 287 -17.45 -10.68 -9.32
C GLY A 287 -17.14 -11.24 -7.92
N LEU A 288 -18.21 -11.50 -7.15
CA LEU A 288 -18.14 -11.93 -5.75
C LEU A 288 -17.34 -13.22 -5.51
N GLY A 289 -16.52 -13.23 -4.45
CA GLY A 289 -15.85 -14.44 -3.98
C GLY A 289 -14.78 -14.19 -2.93
N ASP A 290 -14.08 -15.28 -2.61
CA ASP A 290 -12.93 -15.37 -1.69
C ASP A 290 -11.64 -15.68 -2.45
N LYS A 291 -11.65 -15.51 -3.78
CA LYS A 291 -10.50 -15.76 -4.65
C LYS A 291 -9.76 -14.46 -4.93
N PRO A 292 -8.47 -14.48 -5.26
CA PRO A 292 -7.71 -13.23 -5.36
C PRO A 292 -8.07 -12.39 -6.62
N ASN A 293 -8.87 -12.95 -7.54
CA ASN A 293 -9.53 -12.22 -8.63
C ASN A 293 -11.02 -11.89 -8.38
N ARG A 294 -11.58 -12.29 -7.22
CA ARG A 294 -12.99 -12.13 -6.85
C ARG A 294 -13.09 -11.70 -5.39
N PHE A 295 -13.38 -10.43 -5.14
CA PHE A 295 -13.48 -9.91 -3.79
C PHE A 295 -14.93 -9.84 -3.31
N ASP A 296 -15.12 -9.92 -2.01
CA ASP A 296 -16.38 -9.65 -1.32
C ASP A 296 -16.18 -8.38 -0.47
N GLN A 297 -16.37 -7.23 -1.12
CA GLN A 297 -16.19 -5.89 -0.56
C GLN A 297 -14.82 -5.68 0.11
N PRO A 298 -13.77 -5.28 -0.65
CA PRO A 298 -12.50 -4.92 -0.03
C PRO A 298 -12.71 -3.69 0.87
N VAL A 299 -12.38 -3.81 2.14
CA VAL A 299 -12.58 -2.74 3.15
C VAL A 299 -11.29 -1.97 3.40
N ASP A 300 -10.15 -2.66 3.27
CA ASP A 300 -8.86 -2.08 3.57
C ASP A 300 -7.74 -2.69 2.71
N LEU A 301 -6.65 -1.94 2.56
CA LEU A 301 -5.43 -2.40 1.91
C LEU A 301 -4.18 -1.90 2.63
N ALA A 302 -3.11 -2.70 2.58
CA ALA A 302 -1.80 -2.34 3.09
C ALA A 302 -0.69 -2.99 2.27
N PHE A 303 0.50 -2.40 2.32
CA PHE A 303 1.70 -2.92 1.66
C PHE A 303 2.79 -3.26 2.66
N ASP A 304 3.47 -4.39 2.45
CA ASP A 304 4.68 -4.76 3.20
C ASP A 304 5.96 -4.15 2.60
N ASN A 305 7.11 -4.41 3.22
CA ASN A 305 8.40 -3.90 2.74
C ASN A 305 8.83 -4.45 1.37
N ASN A 306 8.24 -5.54 0.92
CA ASN A 306 8.52 -6.17 -0.38
C ASN A 306 7.54 -5.70 -1.46
N GLY A 307 6.60 -4.80 -1.13
CA GLY A 307 5.57 -4.32 -2.03
C GLY A 307 4.41 -5.28 -2.23
N ASN A 308 4.31 -6.35 -1.43
CA ASN A 308 3.15 -7.24 -1.49
C ASN A 308 1.90 -6.51 -0.99
N LEU A 309 0.79 -6.71 -1.70
CA LEU A 309 -0.49 -6.06 -1.43
C LEU A 309 -1.35 -6.98 -0.58
N TYR A 310 -1.69 -6.52 0.61
CA TYR A 310 -2.61 -7.19 1.51
C TYR A 310 -3.96 -6.48 1.44
N VAL A 311 -5.02 -7.25 1.21
CA VAL A 311 -6.39 -6.74 1.07
C VAL A 311 -7.28 -7.43 2.08
N GLU A 312 -7.98 -6.62 2.88
CA GLU A 312 -8.99 -7.10 3.83
C GLU A 312 -10.33 -7.18 3.15
N LEU A 313 -10.93 -8.35 3.21
CA LEU A 313 -12.29 -8.61 2.75
C LEU A 313 -13.14 -8.90 3.99
N SER A 314 -14.45 -8.67 3.89
CA SER A 314 -15.43 -8.86 4.98
C SER A 314 -15.43 -10.24 5.70
N ARG A 315 -14.61 -11.21 5.26
CA ARG A 315 -14.45 -12.54 5.88
C ARG A 315 -13.00 -13.05 5.96
N ILE A 316 -12.08 -12.58 5.11
CA ILE A 316 -10.73 -13.13 4.93
C ILE A 316 -9.74 -12.05 4.48
N GLN A 317 -8.46 -12.28 4.79
CA GLN A 317 -7.36 -11.44 4.34
C GLN A 317 -6.58 -12.14 3.22
N ILE A 318 -6.29 -11.43 2.12
CA ILE A 318 -5.53 -11.97 0.98
C ILE A 318 -4.22 -11.19 0.81
N ASP A 319 -3.10 -11.90 0.78
CA ASP A 319 -1.81 -11.42 0.32
C ASP A 319 -1.67 -11.70 -1.19
N LEU A 320 -1.55 -10.64 -1.97
CA LEU A 320 -1.17 -10.69 -3.35
C LEU A 320 0.31 -10.35 -3.43
N ASN A 321 1.11 -11.31 -3.90
CA ASN A 321 2.53 -11.08 -4.12
C ASN A 321 2.77 -10.28 -5.41
N THR A 322 3.73 -9.36 -5.37
CA THR A 322 4.19 -8.68 -6.59
C THR A 322 4.85 -9.72 -7.50
N GLN A 323 4.34 -9.88 -8.72
CA GLN A 323 5.08 -10.58 -9.76
C GLN A 323 5.91 -9.55 -10.52
N HIS A 324 7.22 -9.79 -10.57
CA HIS A 324 8.11 -9.01 -11.43
C HIS A 324 7.59 -9.04 -12.88
N PHE A 325 7.54 -7.86 -13.49
CA PHE A 325 7.25 -7.51 -14.89
C PHE A 325 6.36 -8.49 -15.69
N ILE A 326 5.11 -8.06 -15.88
CA ILE A 326 4.19 -8.61 -16.87
C ILE A 326 4.30 -7.77 -18.15
N ASP A 327 4.49 -8.41 -19.31
CA ASP A 327 4.61 -7.73 -20.61
C ASP A 327 3.28 -7.09 -21.06
N GLU A 328 3.31 -6.37 -22.19
CA GLU A 328 2.14 -5.66 -22.76
C GLU A 328 0.97 -6.59 -23.15
N TYR A 329 1.19 -7.91 -23.16
CA TYR A 329 0.20 -8.93 -23.45
C TYR A 329 -0.25 -9.73 -22.22
N GLY A 330 0.15 -9.30 -21.02
CA GLY A 330 -0.25 -9.98 -19.79
C GLY A 330 0.56 -11.24 -19.49
N ARG A 331 1.72 -11.45 -20.12
CA ARG A 331 2.58 -12.63 -19.87
C ARG A 331 3.63 -12.34 -18.82
N ILE A 332 3.78 -13.29 -17.91
CA ILE A 332 4.83 -13.32 -16.88
C ILE A 332 6.15 -13.63 -17.59
N PHE A 333 7.22 -12.88 -17.30
CA PHE A 333 8.56 -13.24 -17.76
C PHE A 333 8.96 -14.58 -17.10
N HIS A 334 8.97 -15.65 -17.89
CA HIS A 334 9.20 -17.02 -17.41
C HIS A 334 10.69 -17.41 -17.55
N ASP A 335 11.10 -18.47 -16.85
CA ASP A 335 12.42 -19.12 -17.06
C ASP A 335 12.63 -19.52 -18.53
N ASP A 336 11.54 -19.78 -19.27
CA ASP A 336 11.55 -20.06 -20.70
C ASP A 336 11.97 -18.85 -21.56
N ASP A 337 11.73 -17.61 -21.12
CA ASP A 337 12.18 -16.40 -21.81
C ASP A 337 13.69 -16.19 -21.65
N SER A 338 14.22 -16.55 -20.47
CA SER A 338 15.67 -16.66 -20.24
C SER A 338 16.29 -17.73 -21.16
N ASN A 339 15.60 -18.87 -21.33
CA ASN A 339 16.03 -19.93 -22.25
C ASN A 339 15.92 -19.52 -23.73
N ASN A 340 14.93 -18.72 -24.11
CA ASN A 340 14.76 -18.20 -25.47
C ASN A 340 15.83 -17.16 -25.81
N LEU A 341 16.14 -16.25 -24.87
CA LEU A 341 17.25 -15.30 -25.00
C LEU A 341 18.60 -16.04 -25.13
N HIS A 342 18.78 -17.12 -24.36
CA HIS A 342 19.93 -18.01 -24.47
C HIS A 342 20.01 -18.70 -25.84
N GLN A 343 18.86 -19.11 -26.42
CA GLN A 343 18.79 -19.65 -27.79
C GLN A 343 19.07 -18.59 -28.86
N TRP A 344 18.76 -17.32 -28.59
CA TRP A 344 19.06 -16.17 -29.47
C TRP A 344 20.48 -15.61 -29.28
N GLY A 345 21.30 -16.24 -28.44
CA GLY A 345 22.71 -15.89 -28.25
C GLY A 345 22.97 -14.84 -27.16
N PHE A 346 21.98 -14.50 -26.34
CA PHE A 346 22.12 -13.57 -25.22
C PHE A 346 22.30 -14.33 -23.90
N TYR A 347 23.26 -13.90 -23.07
CA TYR A 347 23.49 -14.45 -21.74
C TYR A 347 23.25 -13.38 -20.70
N THR A 348 22.19 -13.53 -19.90
CA THR A 348 21.95 -12.67 -18.74
C THR A 348 22.60 -13.27 -17.50
N SER A 349 23.17 -12.44 -16.63
CA SER A 349 23.55 -12.85 -15.28
C SER A 349 23.17 -11.75 -14.30
N TRP A 350 22.28 -12.07 -13.36
CA TRP A 350 21.92 -11.18 -12.26
C TRP A 350 22.97 -11.31 -11.15
N MET A 351 23.74 -10.25 -10.92
CA MET A 351 24.59 -10.16 -9.74
C MET A 351 24.04 -9.01 -8.90
N GLY A 352 23.17 -9.34 -7.93
CA GLY A 352 22.67 -8.34 -6.98
C GLY A 352 23.85 -7.75 -6.20
N VAL A 353 24.02 -6.43 -6.27
CA VAL A 353 25.03 -5.71 -5.49
C VAL A 353 24.34 -4.62 -4.68
N ASN A 354 24.58 -4.58 -3.37
CA ASN A 354 24.08 -3.52 -2.50
C ASN A 354 24.99 -2.29 -2.60
N TYR A 355 24.40 -1.10 -2.45
CA TYR A 355 25.10 0.18 -2.49
C TYR A 355 25.33 0.72 -1.07
N HIS A 356 26.50 1.31 -0.80
CA HIS A 356 26.93 1.71 0.55
C HIS A 356 26.97 3.23 0.82
N SER A 357 27.13 4.12 -0.18
CA SER A 357 26.92 5.60 -0.03
C SER A 357 27.09 6.37 -1.35
N GLU A 358 26.40 7.53 -1.51
CA GLU A 358 26.27 8.34 -2.75
C GLU A 358 27.58 8.87 -3.37
N ASP A 359 28.66 9.01 -2.61
CA ASP A 359 29.90 9.64 -3.07
C ASP A 359 31.09 8.67 -3.22
N GLU A 360 30.88 7.37 -2.98
CA GLU A 360 31.90 6.35 -3.16
C GLU A 360 31.66 5.53 -4.42
N ILE A 361 32.69 5.44 -5.26
CA ILE A 361 32.73 4.48 -6.36
C ILE A 361 32.57 3.08 -5.75
N ASN A 362 31.52 2.35 -6.14
CA ASN A 362 31.23 1.02 -5.62
C ASN A 362 32.34 0.04 -6.02
N GLN A 363 33.34 -0.10 -5.15
CA GLN A 363 34.51 -0.95 -5.38
C GLN A 363 34.14 -2.42 -5.47
N GLU A 364 33.07 -2.83 -4.80
CA GLU A 364 32.57 -4.21 -4.89
C GLU A 364 31.95 -4.47 -6.26
N TYR A 365 31.12 -3.55 -6.77
CA TYR A 365 30.62 -3.57 -8.15
C TYR A 365 31.76 -3.61 -9.16
N LEU A 366 32.75 -2.71 -9.05
CA LEU A 366 33.91 -2.70 -9.96
C LEU A 366 34.74 -3.97 -9.86
N SER A 367 34.90 -4.55 -8.66
CA SER A 367 35.61 -5.81 -8.47
C SER A 367 34.89 -6.98 -9.14
N GLN A 368 33.56 -7.08 -9.00
CA GLN A 368 32.73 -8.10 -9.64
C GLN A 368 32.69 -7.91 -11.16
N LEU A 369 32.64 -6.67 -11.63
CA LEU A 369 32.76 -6.33 -13.05
C LEU A 369 34.12 -6.78 -13.60
N SER A 370 35.21 -6.53 -12.86
CA SER A 370 36.56 -6.94 -13.26
C SER A 370 36.73 -8.46 -13.32
N ILE A 371 36.14 -9.20 -12.38
CA ILE A 371 36.12 -10.66 -12.35
C ILE A 371 35.30 -11.18 -13.55
N ALA A 372 34.12 -10.60 -13.79
CA ALA A 372 33.29 -10.94 -14.93
C ALA A 372 34.02 -10.68 -16.25
N ILE A 373 34.71 -9.55 -16.41
CA ILE A 373 35.50 -9.22 -17.59
C ILE A 373 36.65 -10.23 -17.77
N GLN A 374 37.44 -10.52 -16.72
CA GLN A 374 38.56 -11.48 -16.79
C GLN A 374 38.10 -12.92 -17.10
N MET A 375 36.97 -13.36 -16.55
CA MET A 375 36.39 -14.67 -16.85
C MET A 375 35.91 -14.80 -18.30
N LYS A 376 35.61 -13.66 -18.96
CA LYS A 376 35.01 -13.59 -20.29
C LYS A 376 36.03 -13.22 -21.38
N GLU A 377 37.10 -12.53 -21.02
CA GLU A 377 38.27 -12.26 -21.87
C GLU A 377 38.93 -13.57 -22.33
N ASN A 378 39.09 -14.55 -21.43
CA ASN A 378 39.55 -15.91 -21.75
C ASN A 378 38.61 -16.70 -22.68
N LYS A 379 37.42 -16.14 -22.99
CA LYS A 379 36.41 -16.71 -23.89
C LYS A 379 36.14 -15.83 -25.13
N GLY A 380 36.93 -14.78 -25.36
CA GLY A 380 36.86 -13.93 -26.56
C GLY A 380 35.71 -12.92 -26.60
N ILE A 381 35.31 -12.38 -25.44
CA ILE A 381 34.23 -11.38 -25.30
C ILE A 381 34.84 -9.98 -25.07
N TYR A 382 34.40 -8.97 -25.82
CA TYR A 382 35.07 -7.65 -25.90
C TYR A 382 34.19 -6.41 -25.72
N ALA A 383 32.88 -6.56 -25.43
CA ALA A 383 31.98 -5.43 -25.19
C ALA A 383 31.08 -5.70 -23.98
N LEU A 384 30.94 -4.68 -23.13
CA LEU A 384 30.02 -4.65 -21.99
C LEU A 384 29.16 -3.39 -22.17
N LEU A 385 27.84 -3.56 -22.31
CA LEU A 385 26.90 -2.44 -22.45
C LEU A 385 26.23 -2.23 -21.09
N ASP A 386 26.53 -1.12 -20.43
CA ASP A 386 25.86 -0.71 -19.20
C ASP A 386 24.59 0.05 -19.56
N CYS A 387 23.44 -0.64 -19.51
CA CYS A 387 22.14 -0.01 -19.71
C CYS A 387 21.62 0.49 -18.36
N HIS A 388 21.93 1.75 -18.03
CA HIS A 388 21.18 2.49 -17.03
C HIS A 388 19.69 2.54 -17.44
N GLN A 389 18.79 2.31 -16.49
CA GLN A 389 17.33 2.31 -16.71
C GLN A 389 16.75 3.66 -17.12
N ASP A 390 17.58 4.68 -17.31
CA ASP A 390 17.20 6.01 -17.78
C ASP A 390 16.58 5.96 -19.20
N ILE A 391 16.86 4.92 -20.01
CA ILE A 391 16.24 4.69 -21.33
C ILE A 391 14.87 3.99 -21.23
N PHE A 392 14.53 3.44 -20.06
CA PHE A 392 13.27 2.73 -19.80
C PHE A 392 12.56 3.27 -18.55
N SER A 393 12.70 4.56 -18.28
CA SER A 393 12.06 5.23 -17.15
C SER A 393 10.54 5.15 -17.29
N ARG A 394 9.88 4.47 -16.36
CA ARG A 394 8.41 4.37 -16.31
C ARG A 394 7.72 5.48 -15.51
N TYR A 395 8.46 6.52 -15.13
CA TYR A 395 7.82 7.84 -15.05
C TYR A 395 7.28 8.27 -16.43
N PHE A 396 7.83 7.65 -17.50
CA PHE A 396 7.56 7.86 -18.91
C PHE A 396 7.36 6.50 -19.62
N CYS A 397 6.28 5.75 -19.31
CA CYS A 397 5.86 4.60 -20.11
C CYS A 397 5.94 4.95 -21.60
N GLY A 398 6.94 4.45 -22.32
CA GLY A 398 7.30 4.93 -23.64
C GLY A 398 6.16 4.80 -24.65
N GLU A 399 5.84 5.90 -25.31
CA GLU A 399 5.82 5.82 -26.77
C GLU A 399 7.30 5.73 -27.18
N GLY A 400 7.67 4.63 -27.84
CA GLY A 400 9.00 4.47 -28.38
C GLY A 400 9.39 5.72 -29.18
N VAL A 401 10.68 6.07 -29.16
CA VAL A 401 11.20 7.08 -30.09
C VAL A 401 10.83 6.60 -31.50
N SER A 402 10.13 7.42 -32.28
CA SER A 402 9.81 7.05 -33.66
C SER A 402 11.10 6.82 -34.43
N ASP A 403 11.15 5.69 -35.13
CA ASP A 403 12.21 5.13 -35.99
C ASP A 403 13.40 6.04 -36.36
#